data_AF-A0A6C0KWI9-F1
#
_entry.id   AF-A0A6C0KWI9-F1
#
_cell.length_a   1.000
_cell.length_b   1.000
_cell.length_c   1.000
_cell.angle_alpha   90.00
_cell.angle_beta   90.00
_cell.angle_gamma   90.00
#
_symmetry.space_group_name_H-M   'P 1'
#
loop_
_entity.id
_entity.type
_entity.pdbx_description
1 polymer ?
#
loop_
_entity_poly.entity_id
_entity_poly.type
_entity_poly.pdbx_seq_one_letter_code
_entity_poly.pdbx_strand_id
1 'polypeptide(L)'
;MDGFNIEKLKEANAKLNIYDDLSLEKNRNLIFVYCPPKVGSTTIVSSIRMSAFNKFTVLHIHDELMLKVVCGVENVTVNDIIKYNSSIGKNVYVIDIYRSPIEQKISKFFEKLSVYHLNNSPLLINNYDVNKVINRFNSLFPHILNEDYYKDTYGIPYPESFDYINKYLLQTINNIKYIKIRLKDSEEWKTILTNILGIEIIVIKDYETSDKPIKEMFMKFKNEYRIPSNFLKSIEECPTLRYYYSECEREEYLNLWRNKQSDFFTPYTEEENVFYNKISQENKYMNDIQRTHYLDEGCTCKACQIKRYNIISRIKNGEKVNEKIIHNDTKIEYINQKVRQTQVITVRRGPQNSVNQQKMKSTFGGSIARPGGKGLNIKF
;
A
#
# COMPACT_ATOMS: atom_id res chain seq x y z
N MET A 1 -4.79 9.29 29.90
CA MET A 1 -5.09 7.90 29.50
C MET A 1 -4.85 7.02 30.70
N ASP A 2 -5.82 6.21 31.10
CA ASP A 2 -5.67 5.30 32.25
C ASP A 2 -4.67 4.18 31.96
N GLY A 3 -4.02 3.65 33.00
CA GLY A 3 -2.93 2.66 32.86
C GLY A 3 -3.30 1.41 32.06
N PHE A 4 -4.55 0.92 32.19
CA PHE A 4 -5.06 -0.24 31.44
C PHE A 4 -5.15 0.00 29.92
N ASN A 5 -5.36 1.24 29.49
CA ASN A 5 -5.43 1.58 28.06
C ASN A 5 -4.02 1.61 27.43
N ILE A 6 -3.00 1.98 28.21
CA ILE A 6 -1.62 2.08 27.74
C ILE A 6 -1.04 0.70 27.39
N GLU A 7 -1.31 -0.34 28.16
CA GLU A 7 -0.81 -1.70 27.86
C GLU A 7 -1.36 -2.25 26.54
N LYS A 8 -2.66 -2.05 26.28
CA LYS A 8 -3.29 -2.45 25.02
C LYS A 8 -2.71 -1.69 23.81
N LEU A 9 -2.39 -0.41 23.99
CA LEU A 9 -1.74 0.40 22.96
C LEU A 9 -0.31 -0.07 22.67
N LYS A 10 0.44 -0.48 23.69
CA LYS A 10 1.76 -1.12 23.52
C LYS A 10 1.65 -2.45 22.78
N GLU A 11 0.66 -3.28 23.14
CA GLU A 11 0.40 -4.55 22.44
C GLU A 11 0.05 -4.30 20.97
N ALA A 12 -0.81 -3.31 20.69
CA ALA A 12 -1.18 -2.91 19.35
C ALA A 12 0.05 -2.43 18.55
N ASN A 13 0.90 -1.59 19.14
CA ASN A 13 2.17 -1.16 18.53
C ASN A 13 3.05 -2.37 18.17
N ALA A 14 3.20 -3.34 19.08
CA ALA A 14 3.99 -4.55 18.81
C ALA A 14 3.43 -5.35 17.63
N LYS A 15 2.11 -5.56 17.58
CA LYS A 15 1.42 -6.26 16.47
C LYS A 15 1.56 -5.52 15.13
N LEU A 16 1.62 -4.19 15.18
CA LEU A 16 1.85 -3.33 14.00
C LEU A 16 3.33 -3.14 13.65
N ASN A 17 4.25 -3.78 14.37
CA ASN A 17 5.70 -3.61 14.22
C ASN A 17 6.16 -2.15 14.40
N ILE A 18 5.51 -1.42 15.30
CA ILE A 18 5.92 -0.10 15.76
C ILE A 18 6.85 -0.29 16.96
N TYR A 19 8.14 -0.04 16.77
CA TYR A 19 9.14 -0.26 17.81
C TYR A 19 9.47 1.02 18.58
N ASP A 20 9.75 0.88 19.88
CA ASP A 20 10.10 2.00 20.77
C ASP A 20 11.60 2.34 20.76
N ASP A 21 12.42 1.59 20.01
CA ASP A 21 13.83 1.91 19.81
C ASP A 21 13.98 3.18 18.95
N LEU A 22 14.03 4.33 19.61
CA LEU A 22 14.17 5.64 18.97
C LEU A 22 15.60 5.90 18.44
N SER A 23 16.57 5.01 18.66
CA SER A 23 17.90 5.17 18.04
C SER A 23 17.79 5.13 16.52
N LEU A 24 16.89 4.29 15.99
CA LEU A 24 16.58 4.20 14.57
C LEU A 24 15.60 5.31 14.15
N GLU A 25 15.99 6.08 13.15
CA GLU A 25 15.18 7.20 12.63
C GLU A 25 13.78 6.77 12.15
N LYS A 26 13.67 5.65 11.45
CA LYS A 26 12.36 5.09 11.02
C LYS A 26 11.38 4.79 12.16
N ASN A 27 11.87 4.56 13.38
CA ASN A 27 11.02 4.27 14.53
C ASN A 27 10.54 5.56 15.21
N ARG A 28 11.26 6.67 14.99
CA ARG A 28 10.87 8.02 15.43
C ARG A 28 9.81 8.63 14.53
N ASN A 29 9.78 8.28 13.24
CA ASN A 29 8.84 8.85 12.28
C ASN A 29 7.83 7.80 11.79
N LEU A 30 6.54 8.02 12.07
CA LEU A 30 5.46 7.14 11.67
C LEU A 30 4.56 7.81 10.63
N ILE A 31 4.21 7.08 9.59
CA ILE A 31 3.20 7.50 8.61
C ILE A 31 2.06 6.50 8.64
N PHE A 32 0.88 6.97 9.02
CA PHE A 32 -0.38 6.25 8.88
C PHE A 32 -1.04 6.70 7.58
N VAL A 33 -1.05 5.86 6.56
CA VAL A 33 -1.97 6.02 5.43
C VAL A 33 -3.31 5.45 5.90
N TYR A 34 -4.16 6.31 6.43
CA TYR A 34 -5.43 5.93 7.06
C TYR A 34 -6.59 6.56 6.31
N CYS A 35 -7.09 5.90 5.28
CA CYS A 35 -8.05 6.48 4.34
C CYS A 35 -9.10 5.45 3.90
N PRO A 36 -10.22 5.89 3.29
CA PRO A 36 -11.20 4.96 2.72
C PRO A 36 -10.58 3.99 1.71
N PRO A 37 -11.18 2.83 1.46
CA PRO A 37 -10.70 1.92 0.42
C PRO A 37 -10.88 2.54 -0.97
N LYS A 38 -10.03 2.10 -1.91
CA LYS A 38 -10.12 2.45 -3.35
C LYS A 38 -9.93 3.92 -3.69
N VAL A 39 -9.09 4.60 -2.93
CA VAL A 39 -8.68 6.00 -3.17
C VAL A 39 -7.26 6.13 -3.75
N GLY A 40 -6.58 5.02 -4.04
CA GLY A 40 -5.19 5.02 -4.58
C GLY A 40 -4.10 4.95 -3.51
N SER A 41 -4.45 4.55 -2.28
CA SER A 41 -3.54 4.47 -1.15
C SER A 41 -2.39 3.48 -1.32
N THR A 42 -2.59 2.37 -2.05
CA THR A 42 -1.53 1.41 -2.38
C THR A 42 -0.35 2.10 -3.07
N THR A 43 -0.59 3.05 -3.98
CA THR A 43 0.49 3.82 -4.61
C THR A 43 1.27 4.65 -3.62
N ILE A 44 0.59 5.37 -2.72
CA ILE A 44 1.27 6.17 -1.70
C ILE A 44 2.14 5.28 -0.81
N VAL A 45 1.58 4.17 -0.34
CA VAL A 45 2.27 3.21 0.52
C VAL A 45 3.51 2.64 -0.17
N SER A 46 3.36 2.13 -1.40
CA SER A 46 4.47 1.58 -2.19
C SER A 46 5.53 2.67 -2.47
N SER A 47 5.12 3.88 -2.84
CA SER A 47 6.02 5.00 -3.14
C SER A 47 6.87 5.41 -1.93
N ILE A 48 6.25 5.59 -0.77
CA ILE A 48 6.94 5.99 0.46
C ILE A 48 7.81 4.85 0.97
N ARG A 49 7.33 3.60 1.00
CA ARG A 49 8.13 2.45 1.43
C ARG A 49 9.36 2.27 0.55
N MET A 50 9.24 2.44 -0.76
CA MET A 50 10.39 2.36 -1.65
C MET A 50 11.38 3.49 -1.38
N SER A 51 10.89 4.73 -1.35
CA SER A 51 11.75 5.92 -1.31
C SER A 51 12.33 6.23 0.07
N ALA A 52 11.66 5.81 1.15
CA ALA A 52 11.95 6.29 2.50
C ALA A 52 11.90 5.19 3.60
N PHE A 53 12.14 3.92 3.25
CA PHE A 53 12.07 2.78 4.20
C PHE A 53 12.96 2.92 5.45
N ASN A 54 14.08 3.64 5.36
CA ASN A 54 15.01 3.87 6.46
C ASN A 54 14.66 5.10 7.30
N LYS A 55 13.69 5.89 6.86
CA LYS A 55 13.29 7.17 7.45
C LYS A 55 11.94 7.13 8.12
N PHE A 56 11.00 6.33 7.61
CA PHE A 56 9.65 6.20 8.16
C PHE A 56 9.23 4.75 8.31
N THR A 57 8.43 4.49 9.35
CA THR A 57 7.59 3.29 9.43
C THR A 57 6.22 3.63 8.84
N VAL A 58 5.83 2.93 7.78
CA VAL A 58 4.60 3.21 7.01
C VAL A 58 3.55 2.14 7.23
N LEU A 59 2.44 2.54 7.83
CA LEU A 59 1.28 1.71 8.13
C LEU A 59 0.15 2.07 7.17
N HIS A 60 -0.54 1.07 6.65
CA HIS A 60 -1.71 1.26 5.79
C HIS A 60 -2.90 0.56 6.42
N ILE A 61 -3.91 1.33 6.77
CA ILE A 61 -5.09 0.86 7.48
C ILE A 61 -6.31 1.54 6.85
N HIS A 62 -7.40 0.80 6.64
CA HIS A 62 -8.65 1.35 6.12
C HIS A 62 -9.69 1.56 7.20
N ASP A 63 -9.76 0.70 8.20
CA ASP A 63 -10.79 0.76 9.24
C ASP A 63 -10.39 -0.12 10.43
N GLU A 64 -11.22 -0.09 11.48
CA GLU A 64 -11.06 -0.92 12.67
C GLU A 64 -11.25 -2.41 12.37
N LEU A 65 -12.02 -2.76 11.34
CA LEU A 65 -12.21 -4.14 10.92
C LEU A 65 -10.90 -4.73 10.37
N MET A 66 -10.16 -3.96 9.55
CA MET A 66 -8.84 -4.32 9.07
C MET A 66 -7.85 -4.42 10.23
N LEU A 67 -7.88 -3.48 11.17
CA LEU A 67 -7.04 -3.51 12.38
C LEU A 67 -7.27 -4.82 13.17
N LYS A 68 -8.53 -5.24 13.32
CA LYS A 68 -8.89 -6.49 14.00
C LYS A 68 -8.53 -7.74 13.20
N VAL A 69 -9.03 -7.85 11.98
CA VAL A 69 -8.96 -9.10 11.18
C VAL A 69 -7.58 -9.34 10.60
N VAL A 70 -6.88 -8.28 10.18
CA VAL A 70 -5.58 -8.39 9.50
C VAL A 70 -4.44 -8.24 10.49
N CYS A 71 -4.53 -7.29 11.43
CA CYS A 71 -3.45 -7.02 12.39
C CYS A 71 -3.63 -7.72 13.74
N GLY A 72 -4.79 -8.34 14.01
CA GLY A 72 -5.07 -9.01 15.27
C GLY A 72 -5.16 -8.06 16.46
N VAL A 73 -5.43 -6.78 16.22
CA VAL A 73 -5.50 -5.74 17.24
C VAL A 73 -6.96 -5.52 17.64
N GLU A 74 -7.27 -5.62 18.92
CA GLU A 74 -8.62 -5.50 19.45
C GLU A 74 -8.70 -4.45 20.55
N ASN A 75 -9.89 -3.87 20.76
CA ASN A 75 -10.20 -2.97 21.88
C ASN A 75 -9.43 -1.65 21.91
N VAL A 76 -8.81 -1.26 20.79
CA VAL A 76 -8.21 0.06 20.56
C VAL A 76 -8.57 0.53 19.15
N THR A 77 -8.70 1.84 18.96
CA THR A 77 -8.95 2.40 17.62
C THR A 77 -7.66 2.81 16.93
N VAL A 78 -7.70 2.98 15.60
CA VAL A 78 -6.58 3.53 14.82
C VAL A 78 -6.20 4.92 15.35
N ASN A 79 -7.19 5.75 15.69
CA ASN A 79 -6.96 7.07 16.27
C ASN A 79 -6.27 7.01 17.64
N ASP A 80 -6.59 6.02 18.48
CA ASP A 80 -5.91 5.85 19.77
C ASP A 80 -4.42 5.53 19.56
N ILE A 81 -4.10 4.66 18.59
CA ILE A 81 -2.72 4.31 18.25
C ILE A 81 -1.96 5.53 17.72
N ILE A 82 -2.58 6.33 16.83
CA ILE A 82 -2.00 7.57 16.30
C ILE A 82 -1.68 8.55 17.45
N LYS A 83 -2.67 8.81 18.32
CA LYS A 83 -2.54 9.74 19.45
C LYS A 83 -1.50 9.26 20.47
N TYR A 84 -1.51 7.97 20.79
CA TYR A 84 -0.54 7.35 21.69
C TYR A 84 0.89 7.55 21.18
N ASN A 85 1.15 7.23 19.91
CA ASN A 85 2.49 7.36 19.35
C ASN A 85 2.99 8.82 19.33
N SER A 86 2.11 9.79 19.06
CA SER A 86 2.45 11.21 19.20
C SER A 86 2.78 11.57 20.66
N SER A 87 1.99 11.08 21.62
CA SER A 87 2.17 11.38 23.05
C SER A 87 3.49 10.87 23.65
N ILE A 88 4.07 9.82 23.07
CA ILE A 88 5.39 9.29 23.47
C ILE A 88 6.56 9.90 22.68
N GLY A 89 6.30 11.00 21.95
CA GLY A 89 7.34 11.81 21.31
C GLY A 89 7.73 11.38 19.90
N LYS A 90 6.95 10.53 19.23
CA LYS A 90 7.19 10.18 17.81
C LYS A 90 6.63 11.27 16.89
N ASN A 91 7.28 11.48 15.75
CA ASN A 91 6.77 12.32 14.68
C ASN A 91 5.71 11.54 13.90
N VAL A 92 4.44 11.89 14.05
CA VAL A 92 3.32 11.17 13.44
C VAL A 92 2.71 11.96 12.30
N TYR A 93 2.57 11.29 11.15
CA TYR A 93 1.88 11.79 9.97
C TYR A 93 0.67 10.90 9.68
N VAL A 94 -0.45 11.49 9.33
CA VAL A 94 -1.66 10.81 8.88
C VAL A 94 -1.96 11.29 7.47
N ILE A 95 -1.92 10.38 6.49
CA ILE A 95 -2.21 10.69 5.08
C ILE A 95 -3.58 10.13 4.73
N ASP A 96 -4.46 11.02 4.28
CA ASP A 96 -5.76 10.74 3.74
C ASP A 96 -5.83 11.14 2.26
N ILE A 97 -6.62 10.41 1.48
CA ILE A 97 -6.72 10.59 0.04
C ILE A 97 -8.18 10.72 -0.35
N TYR A 98 -8.51 11.86 -0.94
CA TYR A 98 -9.79 12.09 -1.58
C TYR A 98 -9.79 11.49 -2.99
N ARG A 99 -10.89 10.83 -3.36
CA ARG A 99 -11.18 10.42 -4.73
C ARG A 99 -12.55 10.96 -5.14
N SER A 100 -12.65 11.40 -6.38
CA SER A 100 -13.89 11.84 -6.99
C SER A 100 -15.00 10.80 -6.83
N PRO A 101 -16.24 11.23 -6.56
CA PRO A 101 -17.29 10.35 -6.03
C PRO A 101 -17.70 9.26 -7.02
N ILE A 102 -17.84 9.57 -8.32
CA ILE A 102 -18.26 8.57 -9.32
C ILE A 102 -17.15 7.52 -9.49
N GLU A 103 -15.90 7.95 -9.64
CA GLU A 103 -14.75 7.07 -9.78
C GLU A 103 -14.52 6.20 -8.54
N GLN A 104 -14.76 6.74 -7.34
CA GLN A 104 -14.69 5.97 -6.10
C GLN A 104 -15.78 4.90 -6.06
N LYS A 105 -17.03 5.24 -6.39
CA LYS A 105 -18.15 4.29 -6.45
C LYS A 105 -17.87 3.17 -7.45
N ILE A 106 -17.44 3.50 -8.66
CA ILE A 106 -17.04 2.52 -9.69
C ILE A 106 -15.94 1.61 -9.13
N SER A 107 -14.90 2.17 -8.51
CA SER A 107 -13.78 1.37 -8.02
C SER A 107 -14.14 0.48 -6.85
N LYS A 108 -15.06 0.90 -5.96
CA LYS A 108 -15.59 0.07 -4.87
C LYS A 108 -16.42 -1.10 -5.42
N PHE A 109 -17.27 -0.83 -6.41
CA PHE A 109 -18.07 -1.86 -7.08
C PHE A 109 -17.17 -2.88 -7.80
N PHE A 110 -16.20 -2.41 -8.60
CA PHE A 110 -15.32 -3.29 -9.36
C PHE A 110 -14.40 -4.15 -8.49
N GLU A 111 -14.06 -3.70 -7.28
CA GLU A 111 -13.30 -4.54 -6.35
C GLU A 111 -14.07 -5.81 -5.98
N LYS A 112 -15.38 -5.70 -5.80
CA LYS A 112 -16.26 -6.76 -5.35
C LYS A 112 -16.99 -7.45 -6.49
N LEU A 113 -16.68 -7.09 -7.75
CA LEU A 113 -17.46 -7.49 -8.92
C LEU A 113 -17.55 -9.02 -9.05
N SER A 114 -16.43 -9.71 -8.90
CA SER A 114 -16.35 -11.15 -9.11
C SER A 114 -17.03 -11.95 -8.03
N VAL A 115 -16.53 -11.84 -6.82
CA VAL A 115 -16.92 -12.73 -5.72
C VAL A 115 -18.28 -12.36 -5.17
N TYR A 116 -18.53 -11.06 -5.02
CA TYR A 116 -19.69 -10.58 -4.28
C TYR A 116 -20.86 -10.23 -5.21
N HIS A 117 -20.58 -9.45 -6.25
CA HIS A 117 -21.65 -8.98 -7.11
C HIS A 117 -22.11 -10.05 -8.10
N LEU A 118 -21.20 -10.76 -8.78
CA LEU A 118 -21.55 -11.74 -9.83
C LEU A 118 -21.39 -13.20 -9.41
N ASN A 119 -20.81 -13.46 -8.23
CA ASN A 119 -20.50 -14.81 -7.73
C ASN A 119 -19.81 -15.70 -8.78
N ASN A 120 -18.77 -15.17 -9.42
CA ASN A 120 -18.11 -15.83 -10.54
C ASN A 120 -16.60 -15.58 -10.54
N SER A 121 -15.85 -16.42 -11.26
CA SER A 121 -14.41 -16.27 -11.39
C SER A 121 -14.05 -15.00 -12.18
N PRO A 122 -12.95 -14.32 -11.85
CA PRO A 122 -12.49 -13.13 -12.58
C PRO A 122 -12.32 -13.33 -14.09
N LEU A 123 -11.92 -14.53 -14.52
CA LEU A 123 -11.71 -14.86 -15.94
C LEU A 123 -13.02 -14.88 -16.73
N LEU A 124 -14.10 -15.40 -16.14
CA LEU A 124 -15.40 -15.49 -16.82
C LEU A 124 -16.11 -14.14 -16.91
N ILE A 125 -15.80 -13.21 -16.01
CA ILE A 125 -16.41 -11.88 -15.98
C ILE A 125 -16.08 -11.04 -17.20
N ASN A 126 -14.91 -11.23 -17.82
CA ASN A 126 -14.56 -10.48 -19.02
C ASN A 126 -15.51 -10.74 -20.21
N ASN A 127 -16.23 -11.88 -20.16
CA ASN A 127 -17.22 -12.30 -21.15
C ASN A 127 -18.67 -12.00 -20.73
N TYR A 128 -18.88 -11.37 -19.57
CA TYR A 128 -20.23 -10.97 -19.16
C TYR A 128 -20.79 -9.87 -20.06
N ASP A 129 -22.11 -9.79 -20.15
CA ASP A 129 -22.79 -8.67 -20.78
C ASP A 129 -22.61 -7.41 -19.91
N VAL A 130 -21.94 -6.41 -20.48
CA VAL A 130 -21.65 -5.13 -19.82
C VAL A 130 -22.93 -4.39 -19.42
N ASN A 131 -24.04 -4.54 -20.15
CA ASN A 131 -25.30 -3.90 -19.78
C ASN A 131 -25.85 -4.44 -18.46
N LYS A 132 -25.66 -5.73 -18.18
CA LYS A 132 -26.03 -6.32 -16.88
C LYS A 132 -25.16 -5.78 -15.75
N VAL A 133 -23.88 -5.55 -16.03
CA VAL A 133 -22.94 -4.95 -15.06
C VAL A 133 -23.30 -3.49 -14.79
N ILE A 134 -23.61 -2.71 -15.84
CA ILE A 134 -24.08 -1.33 -15.74
C ILE A 134 -25.40 -1.23 -14.97
N ASN A 135 -26.38 -2.07 -15.31
CA ASN A 135 -27.66 -2.12 -14.61
C ASN A 135 -27.46 -2.39 -13.11
N ARG A 136 -26.64 -3.40 -12.77
CA ARG A 136 -26.31 -3.73 -11.38
C ARG A 136 -25.60 -2.59 -10.65
N PHE A 137 -24.64 -1.93 -11.31
CA PHE A 137 -23.96 -0.77 -10.73
C PHE A 137 -24.95 0.35 -10.45
N ASN A 138 -25.84 0.66 -11.40
CA ASN A 138 -26.86 1.70 -11.23
C ASN A 138 -27.87 1.36 -10.13
N SER A 139 -28.29 0.10 -10.00
CA SER A 139 -29.16 -0.35 -8.90
C SER A 139 -28.54 -0.12 -7.53
N LEU A 140 -27.21 -0.22 -7.42
CA LEU A 140 -26.46 -0.05 -6.17
C LEU A 140 -25.90 1.36 -5.97
N PHE A 141 -25.95 2.23 -6.98
CA PHE A 141 -25.21 3.49 -7.01
C PHE A 141 -25.45 4.37 -5.77
N PRO A 142 -26.69 4.60 -5.29
CA PRO A 142 -26.92 5.42 -4.10
C PRO A 142 -26.32 4.80 -2.82
N HIS A 143 -26.30 3.46 -2.77
CA HIS A 143 -25.88 2.67 -1.60
C HIS A 143 -24.36 2.51 -1.46
N ILE A 144 -23.60 2.86 -2.49
CA ILE A 144 -22.13 2.86 -2.42
C ILE A 144 -21.66 4.19 -1.81
N LEU A 145 -21.37 4.21 -0.52
CA LEU A 145 -21.04 5.46 0.20
C LEU A 145 -19.74 6.14 -0.29
N ASN A 146 -19.76 7.47 -0.33
CA ASN A 146 -18.57 8.32 -0.46
C ASN A 146 -18.12 8.71 0.95
N GLU A 147 -16.99 8.19 1.40
CA GLU A 147 -16.50 8.40 2.77
C GLU A 147 -15.46 9.54 2.78
N ASP A 148 -15.53 10.43 3.77
CA ASP A 148 -14.53 11.46 4.00
C ASP A 148 -13.96 11.37 5.42
N TYR A 149 -12.91 10.56 5.59
CA TYR A 149 -12.33 10.30 6.91
C TYR A 149 -11.79 11.56 7.60
N TYR A 150 -11.29 12.51 6.83
CA TYR A 150 -10.82 13.79 7.35
C TYR A 150 -11.90 14.52 8.16
N LYS A 151 -13.14 14.46 7.68
CA LYS A 151 -14.29 15.09 8.31
C LYS A 151 -14.95 14.19 9.35
N ASP A 152 -15.13 12.91 9.01
CA ASP A 152 -16.05 12.03 9.72
C ASP A 152 -15.35 11.09 10.72
N THR A 153 -14.03 10.86 10.57
CA THR A 153 -13.32 9.79 11.28
C THR A 153 -12.29 10.30 12.29
N TYR A 154 -11.49 11.32 11.95
CA TYR A 154 -10.36 11.70 12.81
C TYR A 154 -10.74 12.51 14.05
N GLY A 155 -11.92 13.12 14.05
CA GLY A 155 -12.38 14.00 15.13
C GLY A 155 -11.49 15.23 15.31
N ILE A 156 -11.06 15.83 14.19
CA ILE A 156 -10.21 17.03 14.16
C ILE A 156 -10.99 18.24 13.61
N PRO A 157 -10.58 19.49 13.90
CA PRO A 157 -11.19 20.67 13.31
C PRO A 157 -11.07 20.66 11.78
N TYR A 158 -12.21 20.70 11.10
CA TYR A 158 -12.28 20.72 9.65
C TYR A 158 -11.93 22.13 9.13
N PRO A 159 -10.92 22.28 8.24
CA PRO A 159 -10.62 23.57 7.64
C PRO A 159 -11.81 24.14 6.86
N GLU A 160 -11.82 25.46 6.66
CA GLU A 160 -12.87 26.12 5.88
C GLU A 160 -12.78 25.81 4.39
N SER A 161 -11.57 25.62 3.86
CA SER A 161 -11.34 25.41 2.43
C SER A 161 -10.15 24.49 2.17
N PHE A 162 -10.22 23.74 1.06
CA PHE A 162 -9.07 23.03 0.50
C PHE A 162 -8.08 23.99 -0.17
N ASP A 163 -6.77 23.74 -0.05
CA ASP A 163 -5.75 24.54 -0.74
C ASP A 163 -5.59 24.04 -2.19
N TYR A 164 -6.22 24.76 -3.12
CA TYR A 164 -6.19 24.44 -4.55
C TYR A 164 -4.87 24.80 -5.24
N ILE A 165 -4.05 25.67 -4.64
CA ILE A 165 -2.77 26.10 -5.22
C ILE A 165 -1.71 25.03 -4.95
N ASN A 166 -1.57 24.65 -3.68
CA ASN A 166 -0.63 23.60 -3.28
C ASN A 166 -1.19 22.20 -3.53
N LYS A 167 -2.51 22.07 -3.75
CA LYS A 167 -3.22 20.81 -4.03
C LYS A 167 -3.20 19.80 -2.87
N TYR A 168 -3.02 20.25 -1.64
CA TYR A 168 -3.12 19.43 -0.43
C TYR A 168 -3.52 20.25 0.79
N LEU A 169 -4.15 19.61 1.78
CA LEU A 169 -4.29 20.18 3.12
C LEU A 169 -3.22 19.61 4.04
N LEU A 170 -2.66 20.46 4.88
CA LEU A 170 -1.75 20.08 5.96
C LEU A 170 -2.16 20.82 7.24
N GLN A 171 -2.60 20.06 8.25
CA GLN A 171 -2.89 20.57 9.59
C GLN A 171 -1.99 19.89 10.61
N THR A 172 -1.48 20.65 11.59
CA THR A 172 -0.76 20.08 12.73
C THR A 172 -1.59 20.24 13.99
N ILE A 173 -1.98 19.12 14.60
CA ILE A 173 -2.82 19.09 15.80
C ILE A 173 -2.19 18.13 16.80
N ASN A 174 -1.90 18.57 18.01
CA ASN A 174 -1.26 17.76 19.05
C ASN A 174 -0.02 17.01 18.55
N ASN A 175 0.87 17.72 17.84
CA ASN A 175 2.09 17.21 17.19
C ASN A 175 1.87 16.14 16.10
N ILE A 176 0.62 15.90 15.68
CA ILE A 176 0.29 15.02 14.56
C ILE A 176 0.05 15.87 13.31
N LYS A 177 0.68 15.49 12.20
CA LYS A 177 0.51 16.14 10.89
C LYS A 177 -0.52 15.39 10.05
N TYR A 178 -1.70 15.98 9.88
CA TYR A 178 -2.78 15.45 9.05
C TYR A 178 -2.70 16.02 7.65
N ILE A 179 -2.54 15.14 6.66
CA ILE A 179 -2.33 15.46 5.25
C ILE A 179 -3.53 14.94 4.46
N LYS A 180 -4.21 15.81 3.71
CA LYS A 180 -5.23 15.39 2.73
C LYS A 180 -4.74 15.71 1.33
N ILE A 181 -4.70 14.71 0.45
CA ILE A 181 -4.37 14.86 -0.98
C ILE A 181 -5.51 14.34 -1.85
N ARG A 182 -5.54 14.71 -3.14
CA ARG A 182 -6.56 14.24 -4.09
C ARG A 182 -5.94 13.27 -5.11
N LEU A 183 -6.65 12.19 -5.44
CA LEU A 183 -6.19 11.22 -6.45
C LEU A 183 -6.10 11.85 -7.85
N LYS A 184 -6.94 12.84 -8.17
CA LYS A 184 -6.86 13.56 -9.44
C LYS A 184 -5.52 14.27 -9.66
N ASP A 185 -4.82 14.61 -8.57
CA ASP A 185 -3.52 15.28 -8.59
C ASP A 185 -2.36 14.29 -8.42
N SER A 186 -2.58 13.01 -8.73
CA SER A 186 -1.58 11.96 -8.51
C SER A 186 -0.26 12.15 -9.26
N GLU A 187 -0.27 12.89 -10.37
CA GLU A 187 0.97 13.28 -11.07
C GLU A 187 1.83 14.26 -10.25
N GLU A 188 1.22 15.01 -9.32
CA GLU A 188 1.90 16.00 -8.46
C GLU A 188 2.35 15.40 -7.12
N TRP A 189 1.91 14.18 -6.79
CA TRP A 189 2.19 13.54 -5.51
C TRP A 189 3.68 13.42 -5.20
N LYS A 190 4.52 13.26 -6.23
CA LYS A 190 5.99 13.29 -6.07
C LYS A 190 6.43 14.58 -5.37
N THR A 191 6.07 15.72 -5.96
CA THR A 191 6.45 17.05 -5.46
C THR A 191 5.84 17.32 -4.10
N ILE A 192 4.54 17.05 -3.94
CA ILE A 192 3.80 17.27 -2.69
C ILE A 192 4.44 16.49 -1.53
N LEU A 193 4.62 15.19 -1.70
CA LEU A 193 5.14 14.33 -0.63
C LEU A 193 6.62 14.59 -0.35
N THR A 194 7.42 14.92 -1.37
CA THR A 194 8.82 15.31 -1.17
C THR A 194 8.94 16.56 -0.33
N ASN A 195 8.11 17.57 -0.59
CA ASN A 195 8.13 18.81 0.17
C ASN A 195 7.68 18.60 1.62
N ILE A 196 6.62 17.81 1.83
CA ILE A 196 6.08 17.56 3.17
C ILE A 196 7.01 16.67 4.01
N LEU A 197 7.58 15.63 3.42
CA LEU A 197 8.39 14.64 4.13
C LEU A 197 9.89 14.98 4.16
N GLY A 198 10.35 15.94 3.35
CA GLY A 198 11.75 16.35 3.26
C GLY A 198 12.66 15.31 2.62
N ILE A 199 12.12 14.35 1.87
CA ILE A 199 12.83 13.23 1.23
C ILE A 199 12.35 13.09 -0.21
N GLU A 200 13.25 12.81 -1.16
CA GLU A 200 12.87 12.55 -2.55
C GLU A 200 11.96 11.32 -2.62
N ILE A 201 10.74 11.50 -3.12
CA ILE A 201 9.74 10.46 -3.30
C ILE A 201 9.66 10.13 -4.79
N ILE A 202 9.60 8.84 -5.10
CA ILE A 202 9.28 8.35 -6.43
C ILE A 202 7.89 7.76 -6.38
N VAL A 203 7.01 8.21 -7.29
CA VAL A 203 5.63 7.72 -7.37
C VAL A 203 5.59 6.43 -8.18
N ILE A 204 5.04 5.39 -7.56
CA ILE A 204 4.86 4.06 -8.16
C ILE A 204 3.37 3.83 -8.39
N LYS A 205 2.94 3.74 -9.65
CA LYS A 205 1.54 3.53 -10.03
C LYS A 205 1.17 2.04 -9.91
N ASP A 206 0.87 1.60 -8.69
CA ASP A 206 0.56 0.20 -8.32
C ASP A 206 -0.95 -0.08 -8.27
N TYR A 207 -1.79 0.91 -8.63
CA TYR A 207 -3.25 0.87 -8.47
C TYR A 207 -4.02 0.63 -9.78
N GLU A 208 -3.33 0.55 -10.91
CA GLU A 208 -4.00 0.55 -12.22
C GLU A 208 -4.78 -0.76 -12.42
N THR A 209 -6.09 -0.62 -12.68
CA THR A 209 -6.98 -1.78 -12.90
C THR A 209 -6.65 -2.56 -14.17
N SER A 210 -5.85 -1.97 -15.07
CA SER A 210 -5.27 -2.61 -16.25
C SER A 210 -4.49 -3.88 -15.92
N ASP A 211 -3.99 -4.01 -14.70
CA ASP A 211 -3.19 -5.15 -14.26
C ASP A 211 -4.02 -6.23 -13.54
N LYS A 212 -5.33 -6.00 -13.37
CA LYS A 212 -6.24 -6.96 -12.72
C LYS A 212 -6.85 -7.94 -13.73
N PRO A 213 -7.23 -9.16 -13.30
CA PRO A 213 -7.89 -10.13 -14.18
C PRO A 213 -9.18 -9.62 -14.83
N ILE A 214 -9.88 -8.66 -14.21
CA ILE A 214 -11.15 -8.08 -14.69
C ILE A 214 -10.96 -6.85 -15.62
N LYS A 215 -9.73 -6.59 -16.09
CA LYS A 215 -9.39 -5.38 -16.86
C LYS A 215 -10.30 -5.17 -18.08
N GLU A 216 -10.65 -6.23 -18.78
CA GLU A 216 -11.41 -6.13 -20.03
C GLU A 216 -12.85 -5.69 -19.76
N MET A 217 -13.50 -6.28 -18.75
CA MET A 217 -14.81 -5.84 -18.30
C MET A 217 -14.79 -4.39 -17.81
N PHE A 218 -13.75 -3.99 -17.06
CA PHE A 218 -13.62 -2.62 -16.58
C PHE A 218 -13.50 -1.61 -17.74
N MET A 219 -12.71 -1.92 -18.77
CA MET A 219 -12.57 -1.07 -19.94
C MET A 219 -13.87 -0.98 -20.75
N LYS A 220 -14.55 -2.10 -20.98
CA LYS A 220 -15.89 -2.11 -21.62
C LYS A 220 -16.87 -1.23 -20.85
N PHE A 221 -16.96 -1.43 -19.53
CA PHE A 221 -17.80 -0.62 -18.66
C PHE A 221 -17.46 0.86 -18.77
N LYS A 222 -16.19 1.28 -18.66
CA LYS A 222 -15.82 2.71 -18.74
C LYS A 222 -16.18 3.36 -20.08
N ASN A 223 -16.14 2.61 -21.17
CA ASN A 223 -16.46 3.11 -22.50
C ASN A 223 -17.97 3.27 -22.69
N GLU A 224 -18.75 2.30 -22.22
CA GLU A 224 -20.19 2.22 -22.45
C GLU A 224 -21.01 2.91 -21.36
N TYR A 225 -20.48 3.01 -20.14
CA TYR A 225 -21.21 3.59 -19.02
C TYR A 225 -21.61 5.04 -19.29
N ARG A 226 -22.87 5.31 -18.98
CA ARG A 226 -23.49 6.63 -18.96
C ARG A 226 -24.17 6.78 -17.60
N ILE A 227 -23.98 7.93 -16.96
CA ILE A 227 -24.52 8.20 -15.63
C ILE A 227 -26.01 8.60 -15.74
N PRO A 228 -26.92 7.94 -15.01
CA PRO A 228 -28.32 8.36 -14.93
C PRO A 228 -28.48 9.79 -14.43
N SER A 229 -29.47 10.50 -14.97
CA SER A 229 -29.68 11.91 -14.69
C SER A 229 -29.90 12.23 -13.21
N ASN A 230 -30.66 11.40 -12.49
CA ASN A 230 -30.88 11.51 -11.06
C ASN A 230 -29.60 11.27 -10.23
N PHE A 231 -28.72 10.39 -10.68
CA PHE A 231 -27.44 10.16 -10.00
C PHE A 231 -26.49 11.33 -10.21
N LEU A 232 -26.40 11.88 -11.42
CA LEU A 232 -25.60 13.07 -11.67
C LEU A 232 -26.05 14.24 -10.80
N LYS A 233 -27.36 14.47 -10.67
CA LYS A 233 -27.90 15.49 -9.75
C LYS A 233 -27.42 15.29 -8.31
N SER A 234 -27.43 14.07 -7.79
CA SER A 234 -26.90 13.77 -6.45
C SER A 234 -25.39 14.09 -6.31
N ILE A 235 -24.63 14.01 -7.40
CA ILE A 235 -23.20 14.33 -7.42
C ILE A 235 -23.00 15.86 -7.44
N GLU A 236 -23.85 16.61 -8.16
CA GLU A 236 -23.85 18.08 -8.16
C GLU A 236 -24.14 18.66 -6.76
N GLU A 237 -24.95 17.95 -5.98
CA GLU A 237 -25.31 18.29 -4.60
C GLU A 237 -24.29 17.77 -3.56
N CYS A 238 -23.27 17.02 -3.97
CA CYS A 238 -22.32 16.35 -3.07
C CYS A 238 -21.42 17.35 -2.31
N PRO A 239 -21.51 17.44 -0.97
CA PRO A 239 -20.72 18.41 -0.19
C PRO A 239 -19.21 18.20 -0.27
N THR A 240 -18.76 16.95 -0.30
CA THR A 240 -17.32 16.63 -0.36
C THR A 240 -16.72 17.01 -1.70
N LEU A 241 -17.45 16.82 -2.81
CA LEU A 241 -17.02 17.29 -4.12
C LEU A 241 -16.87 18.82 -4.11
N ARG A 242 -17.86 19.55 -3.57
CA ARG A 242 -17.79 21.02 -3.47
C ARG A 242 -16.65 21.52 -2.60
N TYR A 243 -16.27 20.75 -1.58
CA TYR A 243 -15.18 21.12 -0.68
C TYR A 243 -13.79 20.87 -1.26
N TYR A 244 -13.59 19.73 -1.94
CA TYR A 244 -12.27 19.35 -2.44
C TYR A 244 -11.97 19.83 -3.86
N TYR A 245 -12.97 20.36 -4.58
CA TYR A 245 -12.80 20.91 -5.93
C TYR A 245 -13.07 22.40 -5.90
N SER A 246 -12.21 23.18 -6.55
CA SER A 246 -12.53 24.57 -6.87
C SER A 246 -13.75 24.59 -7.80
N GLU A 247 -14.44 25.73 -7.87
CA GLU A 247 -15.62 25.87 -8.73
C GLU A 247 -15.32 25.52 -10.20
N CYS A 248 -14.16 25.93 -10.72
CA CYS A 248 -13.72 25.59 -12.08
C CYS A 248 -13.51 24.07 -12.26
N GLU A 249 -12.74 23.45 -11.35
CA GLU A 249 -12.50 22.00 -11.41
C GLU A 249 -13.80 21.21 -11.28
N ARG A 250 -14.74 21.68 -10.44
CA ARG A 250 -16.04 21.04 -10.23
C ARG A 250 -16.86 21.10 -11.50
N GLU A 251 -16.91 22.25 -12.15
CA GLU A 251 -17.67 22.43 -13.38
C GLU A 251 -17.09 21.60 -14.53
N GLU A 252 -15.76 21.55 -14.67
CA GLU A 252 -15.07 20.66 -15.63
C GLU A 252 -15.45 19.19 -15.40
N TYR A 253 -15.40 18.74 -14.14
CA TYR A 253 -15.76 17.38 -13.76
C TYR A 253 -17.21 17.05 -14.07
N LEU A 254 -18.14 17.94 -13.72
CA LEU A 254 -19.56 17.75 -13.96
C LEU A 254 -19.87 17.74 -15.46
N ASN A 255 -19.25 18.61 -16.25
CA ASN A 255 -19.43 18.65 -17.71
C ASN A 255 -18.97 17.37 -18.40
N LEU A 256 -17.87 16.75 -17.93
CA LEU A 256 -17.43 15.45 -18.42
C LEU A 256 -18.51 14.38 -18.26
N TRP A 257 -19.28 14.43 -17.17
CA TRP A 257 -20.35 13.49 -16.87
C TRP A 257 -21.70 13.86 -17.50
N ARG A 258 -22.01 15.15 -17.67
CA ARG A 258 -23.18 15.63 -18.44
C ARG A 258 -23.11 15.16 -19.89
N ASN A 259 -21.92 15.18 -20.49
CA ASN A 259 -21.69 14.63 -21.84
C ASN A 259 -21.85 13.09 -21.92
N LYS A 260 -21.89 12.41 -20.76
CA LYS A 260 -22.08 10.97 -20.62
C LYS A 260 -23.33 10.66 -19.81
N GLN A 261 -24.37 11.49 -19.92
CA GLN A 261 -25.61 11.30 -19.19
C GLN A 261 -26.53 10.30 -19.91
N SER A 262 -27.33 9.56 -19.14
CA SER A 262 -28.46 8.76 -19.63
C SER A 262 -29.76 9.19 -18.94
N ASP A 263 -30.86 8.57 -19.35
CA ASP A 263 -32.16 8.75 -18.74
C ASP A 263 -32.18 8.38 -17.25
N PHE A 264 -33.26 8.79 -16.59
CA PHE A 264 -33.54 8.48 -15.19
C PHE A 264 -33.48 6.97 -14.93
N PHE A 265 -32.90 6.59 -13.79
CA PHE A 265 -32.83 5.19 -13.37
C PHE A 265 -33.40 5.04 -11.96
N THR A 266 -34.24 4.03 -11.75
CA THR A 266 -34.76 3.67 -10.42
C THR A 266 -33.78 2.73 -9.72
N PRO A 267 -33.02 3.18 -8.71
CA PRO A 267 -32.12 2.31 -7.96
C PRO A 267 -32.92 1.40 -7.01
N TYR A 268 -32.21 0.47 -6.36
CA TYR A 268 -32.80 -0.26 -5.25
C TYR A 268 -33.20 0.70 -4.12
N THR A 269 -34.32 0.37 -3.47
CA THR A 269 -34.68 0.86 -2.14
C THR A 269 -33.70 0.35 -1.08
N GLU A 270 -33.80 0.86 0.14
CA GLU A 270 -32.95 0.38 1.24
C GLU A 270 -33.22 -1.11 1.53
N GLU A 271 -34.48 -1.52 1.54
CA GLU A 271 -34.89 -2.91 1.79
C GLU A 271 -34.37 -3.86 0.69
N GLU A 272 -34.49 -3.45 -0.58
CA GLU A 272 -33.94 -4.21 -1.71
C GLU A 272 -32.42 -4.30 -1.66
N ASN A 273 -31.74 -3.23 -1.24
CA ASN A 273 -30.28 -3.24 -1.07
C ASN A 273 -29.85 -4.15 0.09
N VAL A 274 -30.55 -4.12 1.23
CA VAL A 274 -30.32 -5.04 2.35
C VAL A 274 -30.50 -6.49 1.90
N PHE A 275 -31.59 -6.77 1.17
CA PHE A 275 -31.86 -8.10 0.63
C PHE A 275 -30.80 -8.54 -0.38
N TYR A 276 -30.41 -7.67 -1.30
CA TYR A 276 -29.32 -7.88 -2.24
C TYR A 276 -28.02 -8.23 -1.51
N ASN A 277 -27.66 -7.45 -0.49
CA ASN A 277 -26.44 -7.65 0.27
C ASN A 277 -26.44 -8.99 1.00
N LYS A 278 -27.59 -9.40 1.56
CA LYS A 278 -27.76 -10.71 2.19
C LYS A 278 -27.51 -11.84 1.20
N ILE A 279 -28.18 -11.83 0.05
CA ILE A 279 -28.00 -12.85 -1.00
C ILE A 279 -26.56 -12.91 -1.49
N SER A 280 -25.94 -11.75 -1.76
CA SER A 280 -24.56 -11.69 -2.21
C SER A 280 -23.57 -12.20 -1.16
N GLN A 281 -23.83 -11.99 0.14
CA GLN A 281 -22.99 -12.54 1.21
C GLN A 281 -23.17 -14.05 1.36
N GLU A 282 -24.39 -14.57 1.27
CA GLU A 282 -24.68 -16.00 1.39
C GLU A 282 -24.11 -16.80 0.21
N ASN A 283 -24.12 -16.21 -0.99
CA ASN A 283 -23.68 -16.91 -2.20
C ASN A 283 -22.17 -16.82 -2.47
N LYS A 284 -21.43 -15.97 -1.77
CA LYS A 284 -20.00 -15.76 -2.08
C LYS A 284 -19.22 -17.07 -2.01
N TYR A 285 -18.57 -17.44 -3.12
CA TYR A 285 -17.82 -18.69 -3.20
C TYR A 285 -16.45 -18.64 -2.50
N MET A 286 -15.95 -17.45 -2.15
CA MET A 286 -14.71 -17.27 -1.40
C MET A 286 -14.75 -16.05 -0.50
N ASN A 287 -13.96 -16.07 0.59
CA ASN A 287 -13.70 -14.89 1.39
C ASN A 287 -12.55 -14.11 0.75
N ASP A 288 -12.83 -12.91 0.22
CA ASP A 288 -11.82 -12.01 -0.33
C ASP A 288 -10.93 -11.44 0.80
N ILE A 289 -9.81 -12.11 1.10
CA ILE A 289 -8.71 -11.55 1.88
C ILE A 289 -7.49 -11.44 0.97
N GLN A 290 -7.30 -10.27 0.35
CA GLN A 290 -6.12 -9.98 -0.47
C GLN A 290 -4.89 -9.74 0.43
N ARG A 291 -4.13 -10.79 0.71
CA ARG A 291 -2.93 -10.70 1.56
C ARG A 291 -1.72 -10.04 0.89
N THR A 292 -1.65 -9.97 -0.45
CA THR A 292 -0.42 -9.61 -1.20
C THR A 292 -0.64 -8.61 -2.35
N HIS A 293 -1.20 -7.43 -2.04
CA HIS A 293 -1.51 -6.42 -3.06
C HIS A 293 -0.50 -5.26 -3.16
N TYR A 294 0.55 -5.20 -2.34
CA TYR A 294 1.59 -4.16 -2.46
C TYR A 294 2.78 -4.63 -3.31
N LEU A 295 3.43 -3.70 -3.99
CA LEU A 295 4.76 -3.90 -4.56
C LEU A 295 5.80 -4.22 -3.46
N ASP A 296 5.65 -3.65 -2.26
CA ASP A 296 6.57 -3.87 -1.14
C ASP A 296 5.83 -4.01 0.21
N GLU A 297 6.07 -5.13 0.87
CA GLU A 297 5.53 -5.44 2.21
C GLU A 297 6.22 -4.62 3.33
N GLY A 298 7.27 -3.87 3.01
CA GLY A 298 7.96 -2.99 3.96
C GLY A 298 9.04 -3.68 4.78
N CYS A 299 9.50 -4.87 4.38
CA CYS A 299 10.54 -5.60 5.11
C CYS A 299 11.87 -4.83 5.12
N THR A 300 12.47 -4.63 6.29
CA THR A 300 13.72 -3.86 6.41
C THR A 300 15.00 -4.70 6.35
N CYS A 301 14.94 -5.96 5.92
CA CYS A 301 16.14 -6.81 5.82
C CYS A 301 17.09 -6.32 4.70
N LYS A 302 18.39 -6.59 4.83
CA LYS A 302 19.41 -6.16 3.87
C LYS A 302 19.11 -6.56 2.42
N ALA A 303 18.56 -7.76 2.21
CA ALA A 303 18.18 -8.23 0.88
C ALA A 303 17.09 -7.35 0.25
N CYS A 304 16.01 -7.08 1.00
CA CYS A 304 14.91 -6.22 0.55
C CYS A 304 15.41 -4.79 0.27
N GLN A 305 16.27 -4.25 1.13
CA GLN A 305 16.85 -2.91 0.92
C GLN A 305 17.63 -2.82 -0.40
N ILE A 306 18.50 -3.79 -0.68
CA ILE A 306 19.28 -3.82 -1.92
C ILE A 306 18.35 -3.89 -3.13
N LYS A 307 17.30 -4.71 -3.07
CA LYS A 307 16.30 -4.80 -4.13
C LYS A 307 15.57 -3.47 -4.37
N ARG A 308 15.19 -2.74 -3.30
CA ARG A 308 14.61 -1.39 -3.40
C ARG A 308 15.54 -0.42 -4.14
N TYR A 309 16.81 -0.36 -3.75
CA TYR A 309 17.78 0.52 -4.40
C TYR A 309 17.94 0.22 -5.89
N ASN A 310 17.98 -1.06 -6.26
CA ASN A 310 18.07 -1.48 -7.66
C ASN A 310 16.83 -1.05 -8.45
N ILE A 311 15.63 -1.29 -7.92
CA ILE A 311 14.37 -0.88 -8.56
C ILE A 311 14.31 0.64 -8.72
N ILE A 312 14.65 1.40 -7.67
CA ILE A 312 14.66 2.87 -7.71
C ILE A 312 15.63 3.39 -8.77
N SER A 313 16.83 2.84 -8.84
CA SER A 313 17.83 3.22 -9.85
C SER A 313 17.28 3.03 -11.27
N ARG A 314 16.65 1.88 -11.53
CA ARG A 314 16.02 1.57 -12.83
C ARG A 314 14.88 2.53 -13.17
N ILE A 315 14.00 2.83 -12.22
CA ILE A 315 12.91 3.80 -12.41
C ILE A 315 13.48 5.19 -12.72
N LYS A 316 14.53 5.62 -12.00
CA LYS A 316 15.21 6.90 -12.26
C LYS A 316 15.83 6.97 -13.66
N ASN A 317 16.20 5.82 -14.23
CA ASN A 317 16.70 5.70 -15.61
C ASN A 317 15.58 5.58 -16.66
N GLY A 318 14.31 5.71 -16.26
CA GLY A 318 13.16 5.64 -17.17
C GLY A 318 12.67 4.22 -17.47
N GLU A 319 13.19 3.20 -16.79
CA GLU A 319 12.69 1.83 -16.96
C GLU A 319 11.32 1.65 -16.29
N LYS A 320 10.43 0.92 -16.96
CA LYS A 320 9.20 0.41 -16.33
C LYS A 320 9.54 -0.81 -15.48
N VAL A 321 9.17 -0.79 -14.19
CA VAL A 321 9.42 -1.89 -13.25
C VAL A 321 8.10 -2.39 -12.67
N ASN A 322 7.80 -3.67 -12.92
CA ASN A 322 6.61 -4.36 -12.41
C ASN A 322 6.97 -5.43 -11.36
N GLU A 323 8.20 -5.40 -10.87
CA GLU A 323 8.75 -6.40 -9.97
C GLU A 323 8.30 -6.16 -8.52
N LYS A 324 7.73 -7.18 -7.88
CA LYS A 324 7.37 -7.14 -6.44
C LYS A 324 8.56 -7.50 -5.55
N ILE A 325 8.62 -6.88 -4.39
CA ILE A 325 9.58 -7.19 -3.31
C ILE A 325 8.89 -8.11 -2.31
N ILE A 326 8.97 -9.41 -2.56
CA ILE A 326 8.52 -10.46 -1.64
C ILE A 326 9.73 -10.90 -0.81
N HIS A 327 9.61 -10.89 0.52
CA HIS A 327 10.75 -11.10 1.42
C HIS A 327 11.50 -12.41 1.13
N ASN A 328 10.77 -13.53 1.03
CA ASN A 328 11.35 -14.85 0.84
C ASN A 328 12.11 -14.96 -0.48
N ASP A 329 11.49 -14.52 -1.57
CA ASP A 329 12.09 -14.55 -2.92
C ASP A 329 13.34 -13.68 -2.97
N THR A 330 13.24 -12.46 -2.42
CA THR A 330 14.35 -11.51 -2.38
C THR A 330 15.53 -12.03 -1.55
N LYS A 331 15.25 -12.72 -0.43
CA LYS A 331 16.28 -13.34 0.40
C LYS A 331 17.01 -14.45 -0.36
N ILE A 332 16.27 -15.29 -1.09
CA ILE A 332 16.83 -16.36 -1.92
C ILE A 332 17.71 -15.77 -3.04
N GLU A 333 17.22 -14.76 -3.77
CA GLU A 333 18.00 -14.05 -4.79
C GLU A 333 19.32 -13.50 -4.24
N TYR A 334 19.26 -12.83 -3.09
CA TYR A 334 20.44 -12.25 -2.45
C TYR A 334 21.48 -13.31 -2.05
N ILE A 335 21.04 -14.43 -1.49
CA ILE A 335 21.93 -15.56 -1.14
C ILE A 335 22.57 -16.12 -2.41
N ASN A 336 21.79 -16.37 -3.46
CA ASN A 336 22.30 -16.89 -4.73
C ASN A 336 23.32 -15.94 -5.38
N GLN A 337 23.09 -14.63 -5.32
CA GLN A 337 24.03 -13.63 -5.81
C GLN A 337 25.36 -13.67 -5.03
N LYS A 338 25.30 -13.80 -3.70
CA LYS A 338 26.50 -13.94 -2.85
C LYS A 338 27.30 -15.22 -3.13
N VAL A 339 26.60 -16.34 -3.35
CA VAL A 339 27.25 -17.61 -3.70
C VAL A 339 28.00 -17.47 -5.03
N ARG A 340 27.36 -16.90 -6.06
CA ARG A 340 27.99 -16.63 -7.36
C ARG A 340 29.22 -15.72 -7.25
N GLN A 341 29.12 -14.63 -6.49
CA GLN A 341 30.26 -13.73 -6.26
C GLN A 341 31.43 -14.43 -5.57
N THR A 342 31.15 -15.24 -4.55
CA THR A 342 32.17 -16.04 -3.86
C THR A 342 32.84 -17.04 -4.80
N GLN A 343 32.07 -17.74 -5.64
CA GLN A 343 32.60 -18.68 -6.62
C GLN A 343 33.52 -17.99 -7.65
N VAL A 344 33.13 -16.81 -8.16
CA VAL A 344 33.97 -16.03 -9.08
C VAL A 344 35.29 -15.60 -8.41
N ILE A 345 35.27 -15.22 -7.14
CA ILE A 345 36.49 -14.87 -6.38
C ILE A 345 37.38 -16.10 -6.18
N THR A 346 36.82 -17.26 -5.85
CA THR A 346 37.57 -18.50 -5.65
C THR A 346 38.22 -18.99 -6.95
N VAL A 347 37.53 -18.88 -8.10
CA VAL A 347 38.08 -19.22 -9.42
C VAL A 347 39.21 -18.26 -9.81
N ARG A 348 39.08 -16.95 -9.53
CA ARG A 348 40.15 -15.97 -9.77
C ARG A 348 41.36 -16.12 -8.83
N ARG A 349 41.23 -16.84 -7.72
CA ARG A 349 42.30 -17.15 -6.76
C ARG A 349 42.89 -18.57 -6.94
N GLY A 350 42.60 -19.24 -8.07
CA GLY A 350 43.29 -20.46 -8.50
C GLY A 350 44.81 -20.25 -8.70
N PRO A 351 45.63 -21.32 -8.64
CA PRO A 351 46.82 -21.38 -7.79
C PRO A 351 48.01 -20.57 -8.32
N GLN A 352 48.28 -19.40 -7.75
CA GLN A 352 49.60 -18.75 -7.84
C GLN A 352 50.59 -19.19 -6.75
N ASN A 353 50.22 -20.14 -5.88
CA ASN A 353 51.05 -20.55 -4.73
C ASN A 353 51.84 -21.86 -4.88
N SER A 354 51.97 -22.44 -6.09
CA SER A 354 52.75 -23.67 -6.31
C SER A 354 54.18 -23.48 -6.86
N VAL A 355 54.69 -22.25 -7.04
CA VAL A 355 56.05 -22.03 -7.60
C VAL A 355 57.11 -21.71 -6.53
N ASN A 356 56.75 -21.36 -5.30
CA ASN A 356 57.74 -20.93 -4.29
C ASN A 356 58.16 -21.98 -3.25
N GLN A 357 57.76 -23.25 -3.37
CA GLN A 357 58.18 -24.31 -2.43
C GLN A 357 59.33 -25.22 -2.90
N GLN A 358 59.95 -24.97 -4.06
CA GLN A 358 61.08 -25.78 -4.55
C GLN A 358 62.49 -25.19 -4.32
N LYS A 359 62.64 -24.10 -3.54
CA LYS A 359 63.97 -23.49 -3.30
C LYS A 359 64.51 -23.55 -1.87
N MET A 360 63.91 -24.33 -0.96
CA MET A 360 64.43 -24.49 0.41
C MET A 360 64.48 -25.94 0.90
N LYS A 361 65.03 -26.85 0.08
CA LYS A 361 65.45 -28.18 0.54
C LYS A 361 66.76 -28.61 -0.12
N SER A 362 67.86 -27.97 0.28
CA SER A 362 69.20 -28.55 0.15
C SER A 362 70.20 -27.84 1.07
N THR A 363 70.07 -28.04 2.38
CA THR A 363 71.23 -27.94 3.29
C THR A 363 70.88 -28.54 4.65
N PHE A 364 71.66 -29.56 5.04
CA PHE A 364 71.82 -30.16 6.37
C PHE A 364 70.56 -30.83 6.99
N GLY A 365 70.51 -32.14 7.27
CA GLY A 365 71.57 -33.06 7.68
C GLY A 365 71.59 -33.14 9.21
N GLY A 366 71.06 -34.22 9.80
CA GLY A 366 71.15 -34.43 11.26
C GLY A 366 70.04 -35.29 11.84
N SER A 367 70.35 -36.57 11.99
CA SER A 367 69.62 -37.64 12.69
C SER A 367 69.26 -37.29 14.14
N ILE A 368 68.19 -37.88 14.69
CA ILE A 368 68.18 -38.71 15.93
C ILE A 368 66.76 -39.22 16.25
N ALA A 369 66.77 -40.43 16.79
CA ALA A 369 65.77 -41.40 17.21
C ALA A 369 64.35 -41.00 17.72
N ARG A 370 63.42 -41.92 17.39
CA ARG A 370 62.13 -42.30 18.04
C ARG A 370 62.30 -42.58 19.55
N PRO A 371 61.26 -42.54 20.43
CA PRO A 371 60.07 -43.41 20.29
C PRO A 371 58.71 -42.99 20.93
N GLY A 372 57.64 -43.59 20.42
CA GLY A 372 56.58 -44.23 21.23
C GLY A 372 55.36 -43.40 21.67
N GLY A 373 54.17 -44.00 21.55
CA GLY A 373 52.93 -43.57 22.23
C GLY A 373 51.77 -43.32 21.27
N LYS A 374 51.04 -44.36 20.84
CA LYS A 374 49.75 -44.82 21.41
C LYS A 374 48.63 -43.77 21.41
N GLY A 375 47.81 -43.89 20.37
CA GLY A 375 46.35 -43.73 20.24
C GLY A 375 45.51 -42.98 21.26
N LEU A 376 44.52 -42.24 20.75
CA LEU A 376 43.14 -42.34 21.20
C LEU A 376 42.17 -41.80 20.13
N ASN A 377 41.19 -42.64 19.82
CA ASN A 377 39.97 -42.34 19.06
C ASN A 377 38.96 -41.58 19.95
N ILE A 378 38.05 -40.83 19.34
CA ILE A 378 36.59 -40.69 19.59
C ILE A 378 36.14 -39.50 18.71
N LYS A 379 35.56 -39.74 17.52
CA LYS A 379 34.13 -39.95 17.20
C LYS A 379 33.19 -38.83 17.68
N PHE A 380 32.59 -38.17 16.69
CA PHE A 380 31.40 -37.34 16.77
C PHE A 380 30.15 -38.18 17.04
#